data_AF-A0A942G906-F1
#
_entry.id   AF-A0A942G906-F1
#
_cell.length_a   1.000
_cell.length_b   1.000
_cell.length_c   1.000
_cell.angle_alpha   90.00
_cell.angle_beta   90.00
_cell.angle_gamma   90.00
#
_symmetry.space_group_name_H-M   'P 1'
#
loop_
_entity.id
_entity.type
_entity.pdbx_description
1 polymer ?
#
loop_
_entity_poly.entity_id
_entity_poly.type
_entity_poly.pdbx_seq_one_letter_code
_entity_poly.pdbx_strand_id
1 'polypeptide(L)'
;MKEHQSTGAQNAYNALKCPAEMDMVVRRAVDRAHKAKKQSLLSKRTLLPVAAALLASVLTLNAMPEFGRAMEQLPGIGWVVRAVRLENYLLGGAITDGQEVGPITISRNTIEITFTQGQSATQTAPWFKTTKQDYPHGLLLELQGVRSLFAGGVMPEITSSPLIRNTYRIITLDDSAQRIMFTFNGPVEVTVTEVASPAGIRIKVAPGQTAATARRYAVRTSSHDVGEQIGIKEGVLNAALGWPESGVRMLQDNQGKHFVEAGLFATRELAEAFIAKIRSTGQVDFALQIEQRGPSDIPVFIAP
;
A
#
# COMPACT_ATOMS: atom_id res chain seq x y z
N MET A 1 8.22 -28.42 -45.04
CA MET A 1 9.42 -27.96 -44.30
C MET A 1 9.18 -26.51 -43.89
N LYS A 2 9.14 -26.25 -42.57
CA LYS A 2 8.89 -24.99 -41.82
C LYS A 2 7.48 -24.38 -41.98
N GLU A 3 6.55 -24.57 -41.03
CA GLU A 3 6.42 -23.90 -39.70
C GLU A 3 6.48 -22.37 -39.75
N HIS A 4 5.81 -21.59 -38.92
CA HIS A 4 4.58 -21.63 -38.10
C HIS A 4 4.58 -20.25 -37.38
N GLN A 5 3.45 -19.83 -36.82
CA GLN A 5 3.35 -18.87 -35.70
C GLN A 5 3.73 -17.39 -35.95
N SER A 6 2.74 -16.55 -36.25
CA SER A 6 2.78 -15.13 -35.85
C SER A 6 1.40 -14.49 -35.52
N THR A 7 0.35 -15.28 -35.32
CA THR A 7 -1.01 -14.73 -35.18
C THR A 7 -1.47 -14.55 -33.71
N GLY A 8 -0.90 -15.30 -32.75
CA GLY A 8 -1.29 -15.20 -31.34
C GLY A 8 -0.82 -13.91 -30.64
N ALA A 9 0.46 -13.57 -30.79
CA ALA A 9 1.07 -12.40 -30.15
C ALA A 9 0.51 -11.06 -30.68
N GLN A 10 0.26 -10.97 -31.98
CA GLN A 10 -0.34 -9.78 -32.61
C GLN A 10 -1.77 -9.54 -32.12
N ASN A 11 -2.55 -10.61 -31.95
CA ASN A 11 -3.93 -10.54 -31.48
C ASN A 11 -4.01 -10.23 -29.98
N ALA A 12 -3.09 -10.74 -29.16
CA ALA A 12 -2.96 -10.38 -27.75
C ALA A 12 -2.51 -8.92 -27.56
N TYR A 13 -1.62 -8.42 -28.42
CA TYR A 13 -1.15 -7.03 -28.43
C TYR A 13 -2.27 -6.05 -28.79
N ASN A 14 -3.08 -6.37 -29.80
CA ASN A 14 -4.22 -5.55 -30.22
C ASN A 14 -5.40 -5.59 -29.22
N ALA A 15 -5.43 -6.57 -28.31
CA ALA A 15 -6.44 -6.68 -27.26
C ALA A 15 -6.11 -5.86 -26.00
N LEU A 16 -4.91 -5.26 -25.91
CA LEU A 16 -4.53 -4.36 -24.83
C LEU A 16 -5.30 -3.04 -24.97
N LYS A 17 -6.49 -2.97 -24.37
CA LYS A 17 -7.19 -1.69 -24.21
C LYS A 17 -6.36 -0.78 -23.30
N CYS A 18 -6.21 0.46 -23.74
CA CYS A 18 -5.79 1.54 -22.85
C CYS A 18 -6.71 1.53 -21.61
N PRO A 19 -6.18 1.48 -20.37
CA PRO A 19 -7.02 1.48 -19.18
C PRO A 19 -7.95 2.69 -19.22
N ALA A 20 -9.25 2.50 -18.99
CA ALA A 20 -10.22 3.60 -18.97
C ALA A 20 -9.84 4.66 -17.91
N GLU A 21 -9.05 4.26 -16.92
CA GLU A 21 -8.56 5.07 -15.82
C GLU A 21 -7.37 5.96 -16.24
N MET A 22 -6.69 5.71 -17.37
CA MET A 22 -5.74 6.67 -17.94
C MET A 22 -6.44 7.99 -18.26
N ASP A 23 -7.69 7.96 -18.73
CA ASP A 23 -8.45 9.19 -18.97
C ASP A 23 -8.72 9.95 -17.68
N MET A 24 -8.91 9.26 -16.55
CA MET A 24 -9.11 9.89 -15.25
C MET A 24 -7.82 10.49 -14.70
N VAL A 25 -6.68 9.79 -14.85
CA VAL A 25 -5.36 10.30 -14.48
C VAL A 25 -4.97 11.49 -15.36
N VAL A 26 -5.24 11.41 -16.67
CA VAL A 26 -5.04 12.49 -17.64
C VAL A 26 -5.97 13.66 -17.32
N ARG A 27 -7.26 13.44 -17.05
CA ARG A 27 -8.20 14.50 -16.66
C ARG A 27 -7.79 15.15 -15.34
N ARG A 28 -7.41 14.39 -14.32
CA ARG A 28 -6.91 14.96 -13.06
C ARG A 28 -5.61 15.73 -13.26
N ALA A 29 -4.70 15.26 -14.11
CA ALA A 29 -3.47 15.98 -14.45
C ALA A 29 -3.77 17.26 -15.24
N VAL A 30 -4.71 17.22 -16.18
CA VAL A 30 -5.21 18.37 -16.96
C VAL A 30 -5.92 19.37 -16.06
N ASP A 31 -6.77 18.93 -15.14
CA ASP A 31 -7.45 19.78 -14.16
C ASP A 31 -6.46 20.41 -13.18
N ARG A 32 -5.44 19.66 -12.76
CA ARG A 32 -4.34 20.15 -11.91
C ARG A 32 -3.46 21.16 -12.67
N ALA A 33 -3.22 20.94 -13.97
CA ALA A 33 -2.56 21.90 -14.85
C ALA A 33 -3.41 23.16 -15.09
N HIS A 34 -4.73 23.03 -15.26
CA HIS A 34 -5.64 24.16 -15.38
C HIS A 34 -5.74 24.97 -14.08
N LYS A 35 -5.78 24.31 -12.92
CA LYS A 35 -5.74 24.97 -11.60
C LYS A 35 -4.40 25.66 -11.35
N ALA A 36 -3.27 25.02 -11.68
CA ALA A 36 -1.94 25.63 -11.60
C ALA A 36 -1.79 26.83 -12.56
N LYS A 37 -2.38 26.75 -13.76
CA LYS A 37 -2.42 27.85 -14.75
C LYS A 37 -3.28 29.03 -14.26
N LYS A 38 -4.26 28.79 -13.38
CA LYS A 38 -5.07 29.83 -12.75
C LYS A 38 -4.35 30.56 -11.59
N GLN A 39 -3.25 29.99 -11.07
CA GLN A 39 -2.46 30.55 -9.96
C GLN A 39 -1.04 31.01 -10.36
N SER A 40 -0.56 30.71 -11.57
CA SER A 40 0.75 31.14 -12.05
C SER A 40 0.62 31.78 -13.44
N LEU A 41 0.60 33.11 -13.46
CA LEU A 41 0.80 33.90 -14.69
C LEU A 41 2.29 34.03 -15.07
N LEU A 42 3.22 33.42 -14.33
CA LEU A 42 4.66 33.60 -14.52
C LEU A 42 5.42 32.29 -14.32
N SER A 43 5.39 31.40 -15.31
CA SER A 43 6.43 30.39 -15.55
C SER A 43 6.09 29.59 -16.81
N LYS A 44 6.52 30.10 -17.97
CA LYS A 44 6.58 29.31 -19.21
C LYS A 44 8.01 28.82 -19.36
N ARG A 45 8.14 27.53 -19.71
CA ARG A 45 9.35 26.78 -20.14
C ARG A 45 10.04 25.99 -19.03
N THR A 46 9.58 24.74 -18.80
CA THR A 46 10.45 23.58 -18.46
C THR A 46 9.72 22.23 -18.33
N LEU A 47 8.38 22.15 -18.40
CA LEU A 47 7.66 20.90 -18.08
C LEU A 47 7.33 19.94 -19.23
N LEU A 48 7.64 20.26 -20.50
CA LEU A 48 7.40 19.34 -21.62
C LEU A 48 8.27 18.04 -21.64
N PRO A 49 9.56 18.02 -21.23
CA PRO A 49 10.40 16.83 -21.39
C PRO A 49 10.13 15.72 -20.35
N VAL A 50 9.57 16.05 -19.18
CA VAL A 50 9.33 15.07 -18.10
C VAL A 50 8.14 14.15 -18.43
N ALA A 51 7.09 14.69 -19.04
CA ALA A 51 5.93 13.90 -19.48
C ALA A 51 6.28 12.93 -20.63
N ALA A 52 7.16 13.36 -21.55
CA ALA A 52 7.64 12.51 -22.64
C ALA A 52 8.54 11.37 -22.12
N ALA A 53 9.37 11.60 -21.10
CA ALA A 53 10.19 10.58 -20.47
C ALA A 53 9.36 9.52 -19.70
N LEU A 54 8.27 9.94 -19.05
CA LEU A 54 7.31 9.03 -18.39
C LEU A 54 6.52 8.18 -19.39
N LEU A 55 6.07 8.76 -20.51
CA LEU A 55 5.42 8.02 -21.58
C LEU A 55 6.39 7.05 -22.28
N ALA A 56 7.64 7.48 -22.50
CA ALA A 56 8.67 6.63 -23.10
C ALA A 56 9.03 5.44 -22.19
N SER A 57 9.11 5.64 -20.87
CA SER A 57 9.41 4.55 -19.92
C SER A 57 8.28 3.53 -19.80
N VAL A 58 7.02 3.98 -19.81
CA VAL A 58 5.84 3.09 -19.88
C VAL A 58 5.80 2.30 -21.19
N LEU A 59 6.19 2.93 -22.31
CA LEU A 59 6.26 2.26 -23.62
C LEU A 59 7.43 1.26 -23.72
N THR A 60 8.60 1.57 -23.16
CA THR A 60 9.78 0.67 -23.22
C THR A 60 9.61 -0.59 -22.37
N LEU A 61 8.95 -0.50 -21.21
CA LEU A 61 8.64 -1.68 -20.39
C LEU A 61 7.62 -2.60 -21.06
N ASN A 62 6.77 -2.05 -21.93
CA ASN A 62 5.74 -2.78 -22.68
C ASN A 62 6.27 -3.34 -24.01
N ALA A 63 7.52 -3.04 -24.39
CA ALA A 63 8.09 -3.36 -25.70
C ALA A 63 9.19 -4.44 -25.68
N MET A 64 9.51 -5.03 -24.52
CA MET A 64 10.56 -6.07 -24.40
C MET A 64 9.98 -7.47 -24.67
N PRO A 65 10.37 -8.16 -25.76
CA PRO A 65 9.96 -9.53 -26.06
C PRO A 65 10.38 -10.52 -24.97
N GLU A 66 11.43 -10.21 -24.21
CA GLU A 66 11.91 -11.01 -23.08
C GLU A 66 10.89 -11.09 -21.94
N PHE A 67 10.08 -10.05 -21.73
CA PHE A 67 9.03 -10.03 -20.72
C PHE A 67 7.90 -11.00 -21.08
N GLY A 68 7.50 -11.05 -22.35
CA GLY A 68 6.52 -12.03 -22.85
C GLY A 68 7.01 -13.47 -22.75
N ARG A 69 8.30 -13.71 -23.01
CA ARG A 69 8.91 -15.06 -22.91
C ARG A 69 9.12 -15.55 -21.48
N ALA A 70 9.44 -14.64 -20.55
CA ALA A 70 9.52 -14.97 -19.12
C ALA A 70 8.16 -15.39 -18.53
N MET A 71 7.07 -14.96 -19.15
CA MET A 71 5.70 -15.24 -18.74
C MET A 71 5.17 -16.60 -19.25
N GLU A 72 5.63 -17.08 -20.41
CA GLU A 72 5.27 -18.41 -20.95
C GLU A 72 5.89 -19.57 -20.16
N GLN A 73 7.00 -19.34 -19.44
CA GLN A 73 7.77 -20.41 -18.79
C GLN A 73 7.30 -20.79 -17.37
N LEU A 74 6.23 -20.20 -16.87
CA LEU A 74 5.72 -20.50 -15.52
C LEU A 74 4.47 -21.39 -15.60
N PRO A 75 4.62 -22.73 -15.39
CA PRO A 75 3.48 -23.64 -15.44
C PRO A 75 2.50 -23.34 -14.30
N GLY A 76 1.21 -23.21 -14.63
CA GLY A 76 0.12 -22.99 -13.67
C GLY A 76 -0.21 -21.52 -13.34
N ILE A 77 0.34 -20.55 -14.07
CA ILE A 77 0.10 -19.12 -13.81
C ILE A 77 -0.95 -18.54 -14.75
N GLY A 78 -2.14 -18.31 -14.21
CA GLY A 78 -3.13 -17.41 -14.81
C GLY A 78 -2.53 -16.00 -14.98
N TRP A 79 -2.91 -15.33 -16.06
CA TRP A 79 -2.30 -14.12 -16.59
C TRP A 79 -1.98 -13.06 -15.51
N VAL A 80 -0.76 -12.48 -15.55
CA VAL A 80 -0.38 -11.34 -14.67
C VAL A 80 -0.96 -10.06 -15.25
N VAL A 81 -1.81 -9.38 -14.49
CA VAL A 81 -2.70 -8.34 -15.03
C VAL A 81 -2.12 -6.92 -15.00
N ARG A 82 -0.91 -6.71 -14.44
CA ARG A 82 -0.13 -5.43 -14.35
C ARG A 82 -0.21 -4.79 -12.96
N ALA A 83 0.94 -4.45 -12.39
CA ALA A 83 1.06 -3.60 -11.20
C ALA A 83 2.02 -2.44 -11.48
N VAL A 84 1.67 -1.22 -11.06
CA VAL A 84 2.50 -0.03 -11.27
C VAL A 84 3.27 0.26 -9.99
N ARG A 85 4.61 0.19 -10.05
CA ARG A 85 5.50 0.55 -8.95
C ARG A 85 5.85 2.04 -9.02
N LEU A 86 5.60 2.75 -7.92
CA LEU A 86 6.09 4.10 -7.64
C LEU A 86 7.04 3.98 -6.42
N GLU A 87 7.94 4.93 -6.20
CA GLU A 87 9.11 4.79 -5.32
C GLU A 87 8.84 4.05 -3.99
N ASN A 88 7.75 4.37 -3.29
CA ASN A 88 7.41 3.79 -1.98
C ASN A 88 6.09 2.99 -1.95
N TYR A 89 5.37 2.92 -3.07
CA TYR A 89 4.08 2.23 -3.12
C TYR A 89 3.77 1.63 -4.48
N LEU A 90 2.93 0.60 -4.49
CA LEU A 90 2.48 -0.09 -5.70
C LEU A 90 0.96 -0.08 -5.77
N LEU A 91 0.43 0.12 -6.97
CA LEU A 91 -1.00 0.20 -7.26
C LEU A 91 -1.41 -0.92 -8.23
N GLY A 92 -2.62 -1.43 -8.07
CA GLY A 92 -3.25 -2.40 -8.98
C GLY A 92 -4.75 -2.56 -8.74
N GLY A 93 -5.35 -3.54 -9.40
CA GLY A 93 -6.79 -3.81 -9.33
C GLY A 93 -7.65 -2.78 -10.06
N ALA A 94 -8.97 -2.93 -9.92
CA ALA A 94 -9.98 -2.05 -10.51
C ALA A 94 -10.96 -1.54 -9.47
N ILE A 95 -11.70 -0.47 -9.79
CA ILE A 95 -12.78 0.01 -8.91
C ILE A 95 -13.87 -1.06 -8.86
N THR A 96 -14.15 -1.57 -7.67
CA THR A 96 -15.19 -2.56 -7.39
C THR A 96 -16.11 -2.05 -6.28
N ASP A 97 -17.21 -2.75 -6.04
CA ASP A 97 -18.07 -2.51 -4.88
C ASP A 97 -18.60 -3.86 -4.37
N GLY A 98 -18.69 -3.99 -3.05
CA GLY A 98 -19.29 -5.15 -2.40
C GLY A 98 -18.48 -6.44 -2.45
N GLN A 99 -17.18 -6.37 -2.77
CA GLN A 99 -16.31 -7.54 -2.64
C GLN A 99 -15.96 -7.80 -1.17
N GLU A 100 -15.51 -9.02 -0.91
CA GLU A 100 -15.02 -9.48 0.38
C GLU A 100 -13.60 -10.01 0.21
N VAL A 101 -12.77 -9.83 1.25
CA VAL A 101 -11.48 -10.52 1.29
C VAL A 101 -11.74 -11.99 1.57
N GLY A 102 -11.33 -12.85 0.64
CA GLY A 102 -11.34 -14.30 0.80
C GLY A 102 -10.21 -14.78 1.72
N PRO A 103 -9.89 -16.08 1.72
CA PRO A 103 -8.79 -16.62 2.50
C PRO A 103 -7.46 -15.90 2.18
N ILE A 104 -6.74 -15.53 3.24
CA ILE A 104 -5.33 -15.12 3.15
C ILE A 104 -4.49 -16.32 3.54
N THR A 105 -3.59 -16.75 2.65
CA THR A 105 -2.69 -17.87 2.91
C THR A 105 -1.27 -17.34 3.03
N ILE A 106 -0.62 -17.64 4.15
CA ILE A 106 0.79 -17.30 4.38
C ILE A 106 1.62 -18.57 4.30
N SER A 107 2.39 -18.68 3.23
CA SER A 107 3.46 -19.67 3.06
C SER A 107 4.82 -19.04 3.40
N ARG A 108 5.86 -19.87 3.53
CA ARG A 108 7.22 -19.48 3.95
C ARG A 108 7.66 -18.07 3.50
N ASN A 109 7.53 -17.77 2.21
CA ASN A 109 7.95 -16.49 1.61
C ASN A 109 6.85 -15.84 0.75
N THR A 110 5.59 -16.27 0.87
CA THR A 110 4.50 -15.81 -0.02
C THR A 110 3.23 -15.58 0.78
N ILE A 111 2.59 -14.44 0.55
CA ILE A 111 1.24 -14.14 1.02
C ILE A 111 0.32 -14.14 -0.20
N GLU A 112 -0.75 -14.92 -0.16
CA GLU A 112 -1.77 -14.97 -1.19
C GLU A 112 -3.10 -14.50 -0.63
N ILE A 113 -3.76 -13.60 -1.35
CA ILE A 113 -5.01 -12.97 -0.97
C ILE A 113 -5.97 -13.15 -2.14
N THR A 114 -7.13 -13.73 -1.87
CA THR A 114 -8.19 -13.91 -2.86
C THR A 114 -9.38 -13.02 -2.54
N PHE A 115 -10.26 -12.82 -3.51
CA PHE A 115 -11.46 -11.99 -3.32
C PHE A 115 -12.72 -12.72 -3.78
N THR A 116 -13.79 -12.54 -3.01
CA THR A 116 -15.09 -13.15 -3.26
C THR A 116 -16.18 -12.08 -3.33
N GLN A 117 -17.30 -12.44 -3.95
CA GLN A 117 -18.53 -11.67 -3.88
C GLN A 117 -19.66 -12.65 -3.60
N GLY A 118 -20.18 -12.63 -2.37
CA GLY A 118 -20.97 -13.74 -1.84
C GLY A 118 -20.17 -15.04 -1.86
N GLN A 119 -20.76 -16.11 -2.41
CA GLN A 119 -20.14 -17.45 -2.44
C GLN A 119 -19.22 -17.70 -3.66
N SER A 120 -19.03 -16.70 -4.52
CA SER A 120 -18.27 -16.85 -5.78
C SER A 120 -16.95 -16.12 -5.75
N ALA A 121 -15.92 -16.73 -6.33
CA ALA A 121 -14.66 -16.06 -6.61
C ALA A 121 -14.86 -14.95 -7.64
N THR A 122 -14.14 -13.84 -7.46
CA THR A 122 -14.20 -12.70 -8.38
C THR A 122 -13.22 -12.88 -9.54
N GLN A 123 -13.52 -12.22 -10.66
CA GLN A 123 -12.67 -12.21 -11.85
C GLN A 123 -11.74 -10.98 -11.90
N THR A 124 -11.98 -10.00 -11.03
CA THR A 124 -11.21 -8.76 -10.94
C THR A 124 -10.87 -8.45 -9.50
N ALA A 125 -9.60 -8.15 -9.22
CA ALA A 125 -9.16 -7.74 -7.90
C ALA A 125 -9.68 -6.32 -7.59
N PRO A 126 -10.05 -6.03 -6.34
CA PRO A 126 -10.44 -4.69 -5.93
C PRO A 126 -9.22 -3.75 -6.05
N TRP A 127 -9.49 -2.46 -6.17
CA TRP A 127 -8.42 -1.47 -6.21
C TRP A 127 -7.58 -1.62 -4.94
N PHE A 128 -6.27 -1.68 -5.13
CA PHE A 128 -5.35 -1.83 -4.01
C PHE A 128 -4.13 -0.94 -4.12
N LYS A 129 -3.60 -0.59 -2.94
CA LYS A 129 -2.34 0.10 -2.77
C LYS A 129 -1.51 -0.61 -1.71
N THR A 130 -0.27 -0.91 -2.03
CA THR A 130 0.69 -1.38 -1.02
C THR A 130 1.72 -0.31 -0.71
N THR A 131 1.95 -0.02 0.57
CA THR A 131 2.94 0.97 1.03
C THR A 131 3.95 0.27 1.93
N LYS A 132 5.25 0.31 1.55
CA LYS A 132 6.32 -0.15 2.45
C LYS A 132 6.51 0.83 3.59
N GLN A 133 6.79 0.31 4.77
CA GLN A 133 6.99 1.10 5.99
C GLN A 133 8.23 0.62 6.74
N ASP A 134 8.92 1.58 7.37
CA ASP A 134 9.99 1.31 8.32
C ASP A 134 9.56 1.73 9.74
N TYR A 135 10.21 1.15 10.76
CA TYR A 135 9.94 1.43 12.18
C TYR A 135 8.49 1.14 12.61
N PRO A 136 8.02 -0.12 12.62
CA PRO A 136 8.76 -1.34 12.25
C PRO A 136 8.73 -1.62 10.74
N HIS A 137 9.58 -2.53 10.27
CA HIS A 137 9.50 -3.02 8.89
C HIS A 137 8.13 -3.64 8.62
N GLY A 138 7.44 -3.11 7.61
CA GLY A 138 6.11 -3.58 7.27
C GLY A 138 5.64 -3.22 5.86
N LEU A 139 4.52 -3.80 5.49
CA LEU A 139 3.80 -3.56 4.25
C LEU A 139 2.32 -3.36 4.59
N LEU A 140 1.86 -2.13 4.39
CA LEU A 140 0.43 -1.81 4.46
C LEU A 140 -0.22 -2.15 3.13
N LEU A 141 -1.24 -3.01 3.14
CA LEU A 141 -2.15 -3.22 2.02
C LEU A 141 -3.46 -2.47 2.30
N GLU A 142 -3.79 -1.54 1.42
CA GLU A 142 -5.04 -0.79 1.40
C GLU A 142 -5.89 -1.31 0.25
N LEU A 143 -7.15 -1.62 0.53
CA LEU A 143 -8.14 -2.16 -0.41
C LEU A 143 -9.35 -1.22 -0.44
N GLN A 144 -9.93 -1.00 -1.63
CA GLN A 144 -11.12 -0.18 -1.84
C GLN A 144 -12.19 -0.98 -2.58
N GLY A 145 -13.46 -0.73 -2.29
CA GLY A 145 -14.57 -1.51 -2.83
C GLY A 145 -14.76 -2.87 -2.14
N VAL A 146 -14.24 -3.00 -0.91
CA VAL A 146 -14.25 -4.23 -0.12
C VAL A 146 -15.00 -3.98 1.20
N ARG A 147 -16.17 -4.61 1.35
CA ARG A 147 -17.09 -4.34 2.47
C ARG A 147 -16.83 -5.17 3.72
N SER A 148 -16.17 -6.32 3.55
CA SER A 148 -15.83 -7.19 4.68
C SER A 148 -14.42 -7.73 4.55
N LEU A 149 -13.73 -7.73 5.68
CA LEU A 149 -12.58 -8.58 5.90
C LEU A 149 -13.11 -9.96 6.33
N PHE A 150 -12.95 -10.94 5.46
CA PHE A 150 -13.18 -12.36 5.71
C PHE A 150 -14.65 -12.76 5.88
N ALA A 151 -15.16 -13.56 4.94
CA ALA A 151 -16.41 -14.32 5.08
C ALA A 151 -16.35 -15.42 6.19
N GLY A 152 -15.61 -15.19 7.29
CA GLY A 152 -15.28 -16.20 8.31
C GLY A 152 -14.42 -15.72 9.50
N GLY A 153 -14.02 -14.44 9.56
CA GLY A 153 -13.68 -13.78 10.82
C GLY A 153 -12.30 -13.98 11.47
N VAL A 154 -11.31 -14.64 10.83
CA VAL A 154 -10.00 -14.87 11.48
C VAL A 154 -8.84 -14.47 10.56
N MET A 155 -7.92 -13.65 11.10
CA MET A 155 -6.63 -13.35 10.45
C MET A 155 -5.78 -14.62 10.35
N PRO A 156 -5.02 -14.81 9.25
CA PRO A 156 -4.21 -16.00 9.10
C PRO A 156 -3.15 -16.10 10.20
N GLU A 157 -3.03 -17.26 10.82
CA GLU A 157 -1.88 -17.56 11.68
C GLU A 157 -0.60 -17.64 10.83
N ILE A 158 0.47 -17.02 11.31
CA ILE A 158 1.79 -17.09 10.66
C ILE A 158 2.50 -18.33 11.19
N THR A 159 2.24 -19.48 10.57
CA THR A 159 2.76 -20.76 11.05
C THR A 159 4.07 -21.19 10.38
N SER A 160 4.44 -20.60 9.25
CA SER A 160 5.49 -21.16 8.38
C SER A 160 6.57 -20.19 7.88
N SER A 161 6.44 -18.88 8.14
CA SER A 161 7.36 -17.87 7.59
C SER A 161 8.43 -17.43 8.60
N PRO A 162 9.73 -17.49 8.24
CA PRO A 162 10.78 -16.89 9.07
C PRO A 162 10.88 -15.36 8.89
N LEU A 163 10.27 -14.80 7.83
CA LEU A 163 10.39 -13.38 7.48
C LEU A 163 9.21 -12.55 7.99
N ILE A 164 8.00 -13.12 7.97
CA ILE A 164 6.78 -12.45 8.39
C ILE A 164 6.65 -12.62 9.90
N ARG A 165 6.45 -11.51 10.61
CA ARG A 165 6.34 -11.46 12.07
C ARG A 165 4.90 -11.50 12.54
N ASN A 166 4.08 -10.59 12.02
CA ASN A 166 2.69 -10.42 12.44
C ASN A 166 1.84 -9.91 11.28
N THR A 167 0.54 -10.24 11.29
CA THR A 167 -0.47 -9.73 10.37
C THR A 167 -1.67 -9.24 11.18
N TYR A 168 -2.12 -8.01 10.93
CA TYR A 168 -3.26 -7.45 11.66
C TYR A 168 -4.08 -6.49 10.82
N ARG A 169 -5.35 -6.32 11.21
CA ARG A 169 -6.26 -5.33 10.63
C ARG A 169 -5.93 -3.96 11.19
N ILE A 170 -6.00 -2.96 10.34
CA ILE A 170 -6.11 -1.56 10.74
C ILE A 170 -7.56 -1.13 10.55
N ILE A 171 -8.17 -0.59 11.62
CA ILE A 171 -9.54 -0.09 11.54
C ILE A 171 -9.61 1.08 10.57
N THR A 172 -10.66 1.12 9.76
CA THR A 172 -10.91 2.21 8.81
C THR A 172 -12.37 2.62 9.00
N LEU A 173 -12.62 3.93 9.12
CA LEU A 173 -13.97 4.48 9.27
C LEU A 173 -14.66 4.65 7.90
N ASP A 174 -14.42 3.70 7.02
CA ASP A 174 -14.96 3.58 5.67
C ASP A 174 -15.37 2.12 5.51
N ASP A 175 -16.66 1.89 5.32
CA ASP A 175 -17.25 0.55 5.25
C ASP A 175 -16.93 -0.18 3.95
N SER A 176 -16.31 0.49 2.99
CA SER A 176 -15.91 -0.02 1.69
C SER A 176 -14.39 -0.07 1.53
N ALA A 177 -13.64 0.21 2.59
CA ALA A 177 -12.18 0.16 2.58
C ALA A 177 -11.62 -0.74 3.68
N GLN A 178 -10.61 -1.54 3.33
CA GLN A 178 -9.93 -2.43 4.27
C GLN A 178 -8.43 -2.15 4.27
N ARG A 179 -7.83 -2.19 5.46
CA ARG A 179 -6.39 -2.02 5.65
C ARG A 179 -5.81 -3.20 6.43
N ILE A 180 -4.81 -3.85 5.85
CA ILE A 180 -4.10 -5.00 6.44
C ILE A 180 -2.63 -4.65 6.54
N MET A 181 -2.03 -4.82 7.71
CA MET A 181 -0.61 -4.65 7.92
C MET A 181 0.07 -6.01 8.01
N PHE A 182 1.13 -6.19 7.24
CA PHE A 182 2.10 -7.26 7.41
C PHE A 182 3.38 -6.67 7.99
N THR A 183 3.84 -7.17 9.12
CA THR A 183 5.13 -6.76 9.71
C THR A 183 6.17 -7.85 9.52
N PHE A 184 7.44 -7.46 9.44
CA PHE A 184 8.54 -8.37 9.12
C PHE A 184 9.58 -8.40 10.25
N ASN A 185 10.29 -9.53 10.36
CA ASN A 185 11.34 -9.70 11.36
C ASN A 185 12.58 -8.84 11.11
N GLY A 186 12.75 -8.35 9.89
CA GLY A 186 13.84 -7.51 9.46
C GLY A 186 13.53 -6.86 8.10
N PRO A 187 14.53 -6.26 7.44
CA PRO A 187 14.35 -5.66 6.13
C PRO A 187 13.99 -6.74 5.10
N VAL A 188 13.01 -6.43 4.25
CA VAL A 188 12.56 -7.34 3.20
C VAL A 188 12.40 -6.63 1.86
N GLU A 189 12.71 -7.37 0.81
CA GLU A 189 12.24 -7.05 -0.52
C GLU A 189 10.87 -7.67 -0.76
N VAL A 190 10.01 -6.91 -1.42
CA VAL A 190 8.62 -7.27 -1.67
C VAL A 190 8.31 -7.11 -3.15
N THR A 191 7.78 -8.18 -3.73
CA THR A 191 7.21 -8.19 -5.08
C THR A 191 5.73 -8.48 -4.96
N VAL A 192 4.90 -7.53 -5.41
CA VAL A 192 3.44 -7.66 -5.43
C VAL A 192 3.00 -7.94 -6.87
N THR A 193 2.14 -8.92 -7.05
CA THR A 193 1.64 -9.36 -8.36
C THR A 193 0.13 -9.57 -8.27
N GLU A 194 -0.60 -8.96 -9.19
CA GLU A 194 -2.01 -9.27 -9.40
C GLU A 194 -2.14 -10.60 -10.15
N VAL A 195 -2.98 -11.49 -9.64
CA VAL A 195 -3.22 -12.83 -10.18
C VAL A 195 -4.62 -12.88 -10.78
N ALA A 196 -4.74 -13.34 -12.03
CA ALA A 196 -6.03 -13.66 -12.63
C ALA A 196 -6.45 -15.10 -12.32
N SER A 197 -7.75 -15.30 -12.10
CA SER A 197 -8.43 -16.61 -12.02
C SER A 197 -7.91 -17.58 -10.94
N PRO A 198 -8.43 -17.51 -9.69
CA PRO A 198 -9.32 -16.46 -9.18
C PRO A 198 -8.58 -15.15 -8.99
N ALA A 199 -9.30 -14.03 -9.06
CA ALA A 199 -8.68 -12.73 -8.84
C ALA A 199 -8.07 -12.63 -7.44
N GLY A 200 -6.85 -12.11 -7.38
CA GLY A 200 -6.10 -12.05 -6.14
C GLY A 200 -4.83 -11.21 -6.19
N ILE A 201 -4.22 -11.07 -5.03
CA ILE A 201 -2.91 -10.43 -4.84
C ILE A 201 -1.96 -11.48 -4.30
N ARG A 202 -0.80 -11.63 -4.96
CA ARG A 202 0.32 -12.43 -4.49
C ARG A 202 1.47 -11.51 -4.09
N ILE A 203 1.96 -11.67 -2.87
CA ILE A 203 3.08 -10.90 -2.32
C ILE A 203 4.21 -11.88 -2.03
N LYS A 204 5.29 -11.79 -2.79
CA LYS A 204 6.54 -12.54 -2.52
C LYS A 204 7.45 -11.70 -1.65
N VAL A 205 7.98 -12.31 -0.61
CA VAL A 205 8.85 -11.70 0.40
C VAL A 205 10.23 -12.36 0.33
N ALA A 206 11.27 -11.55 0.18
CA ALA A 206 12.66 -12.00 0.20
C ALA A 206 13.45 -11.21 1.24
N PRO A 207 14.53 -11.75 1.81
CA PRO A 207 15.44 -10.97 2.64
C PRO A 207 15.92 -9.71 1.91
N GLY A 208 15.84 -8.57 2.58
CA GLY A 208 16.35 -7.30 2.07
C GLY A 208 17.81 -7.06 2.44
N GLN A 209 18.37 -5.96 1.94
CA GLN A 209 19.70 -5.50 2.37
C GLN A 209 19.67 -5.04 3.83
N THR A 210 20.84 -4.99 4.46
CA THR A 210 21.02 -4.62 5.88
C THR A 210 20.27 -3.32 6.22
N ALA A 211 19.39 -3.39 7.22
CA ALA A 211 18.57 -2.28 7.64
C ALA A 211 19.39 -1.16 8.29
N ALA A 212 18.87 0.06 8.21
CA ALA A 212 19.32 1.14 9.09
C ALA A 212 19.21 0.67 10.56
N THR A 213 20.24 0.88 11.36
CA THR A 213 20.21 0.53 12.80
C THR A 213 19.88 1.73 13.69
N ALA A 214 19.79 2.93 13.09
CA ALA A 214 19.53 4.16 13.82
C ALA A 214 18.14 4.11 14.47
N ARG A 215 18.08 4.39 15.77
CA ARG A 215 16.81 4.54 16.49
C ARG A 215 16.17 5.88 16.13
N ARG A 216 14.84 5.93 16.13
CA ARG A 216 14.03 7.13 15.88
C ARG A 216 13.09 7.39 17.05
N TYR A 217 12.67 8.63 17.19
CA TYR A 217 11.67 9.08 18.17
C TYR A 217 10.32 9.19 17.47
N ALA A 218 9.43 8.24 17.75
CA ALA A 218 8.06 8.21 17.28
C ALA A 218 7.16 9.08 18.16
N VAL A 219 6.47 10.05 17.57
CA VAL A 219 5.39 10.78 18.23
C VAL A 219 4.09 10.05 17.94
N ARG A 220 3.45 9.53 18.99
CA ARG A 220 2.25 8.69 18.86
C ARG A 220 1.25 8.95 19.98
N THR A 221 0.01 8.50 19.77
CA THR A 221 -0.97 8.38 20.84
C THR A 221 -0.59 7.24 21.79
N SER A 222 -1.24 7.22 22.95
CA SER A 222 -1.36 6.00 23.77
C SER A 222 -1.95 4.85 22.97
N SER A 223 -1.78 3.64 23.49
CA SER A 223 -2.33 2.40 22.97
C SER A 223 -3.79 2.21 23.39
N HIS A 224 -4.63 1.79 22.45
CA HIS A 224 -6.07 1.60 22.63
C HIS A 224 -6.53 0.27 22.03
N ASP A 225 -7.66 -0.25 22.51
CA ASP A 225 -8.36 -1.31 21.82
C ASP A 225 -8.76 -0.91 20.40
N VAL A 226 -8.89 -1.91 19.52
CA VAL A 226 -9.43 -1.70 18.18
C VAL A 226 -10.87 -1.20 18.31
N GLY A 227 -11.13 -0.01 17.80
CA GLY A 227 -12.45 0.60 17.84
C GLY A 227 -12.47 1.99 17.24
N GLU A 228 -13.65 2.57 17.09
CA GLU A 228 -13.82 3.85 16.40
C GLU A 228 -12.96 4.98 17.00
N GLN A 229 -12.71 4.94 18.31
CA GLN A 229 -11.89 5.93 19.00
C GLN A 229 -10.50 6.11 18.39
N ILE A 230 -9.82 5.02 18.00
CA ILE A 230 -8.49 5.13 17.40
C ILE A 230 -8.58 5.63 15.95
N GLY A 231 -9.65 5.30 15.23
CA GLY A 231 -9.95 5.85 13.90
C GLY A 231 -10.23 7.36 13.94
N ILE A 232 -10.95 7.84 14.96
CA ILE A 232 -11.19 9.28 15.16
C ILE A 232 -9.87 10.01 15.42
N LYS A 233 -8.99 9.47 16.29
CA LYS A 233 -7.65 10.05 16.54
C LYS A 233 -6.81 10.12 15.26
N GLU A 234 -6.89 9.11 14.41
CA GLU A 234 -6.23 9.12 13.09
C GLU A 234 -6.78 10.23 12.20
N GLY A 235 -8.11 10.39 12.14
CA GLY A 235 -8.76 11.48 11.40
C GLY A 235 -8.37 12.87 11.90
N VAL A 236 -8.35 13.07 13.21
CA VAL A 236 -7.95 14.34 13.84
C VAL A 236 -6.48 14.67 13.54
N LEU A 237 -5.56 13.71 13.68
CA LEU A 237 -4.15 13.94 13.35
C LEU A 237 -3.94 14.22 11.86
N ASN A 238 -4.65 13.51 10.98
CA ASN A 238 -4.62 13.79 9.55
C ASN A 238 -5.10 15.20 9.21
N ALA A 239 -6.19 15.66 9.84
CA ALA A 239 -6.69 17.01 9.66
C ALA A 239 -5.69 18.06 10.17
N ALA A 240 -5.09 17.82 11.34
CA ALA A 240 -4.14 18.76 11.96
C ALA A 240 -2.80 18.87 11.23
N LEU A 241 -2.38 17.80 10.55
CA LEU A 241 -1.09 17.74 9.85
C LEU A 241 -1.21 17.96 8.33
N GLY A 242 -2.43 18.09 7.81
CA GLY A 242 -2.69 18.29 6.40
C GLY A 242 -2.87 16.97 5.66
N TRP A 243 -4.13 16.63 5.36
CA TRP A 243 -4.47 15.50 4.52
C TRP A 243 -4.20 15.81 3.03
N PRO A 244 -3.67 14.90 2.20
CA PRO A 244 -3.29 13.49 2.47
C PRO A 244 -1.78 13.28 2.77
N GLU A 245 -1.00 14.35 2.89
CA GLU A 245 0.48 14.30 2.98
C GLU A 245 1.01 14.21 4.43
N SER A 246 0.12 14.01 5.40
CA SER A 246 0.38 14.08 6.84
C SER A 246 1.43 13.08 7.35
N GLY A 247 1.64 11.96 6.65
CA GLY A 247 2.50 10.86 7.09
C GLY A 247 1.95 10.09 8.31
N VAL A 248 0.71 10.37 8.72
CA VAL A 248 0.04 9.71 9.84
C VAL A 248 -0.21 8.25 9.50
N ARG A 249 0.05 7.35 10.45
CA ARG A 249 -0.20 5.91 10.28
C ARG A 249 -0.64 5.25 11.58
N MET A 250 -1.45 4.21 11.46
CA MET A 250 -1.86 3.37 12.58
C MET A 250 -1.00 2.10 12.63
N LEU A 251 -0.59 1.71 13.84
CA LEU A 251 0.25 0.54 14.10
C LEU A 251 -0.27 -0.21 15.34
N GLN A 252 0.18 -1.46 15.49
CA GLN A 252 -0.09 -2.31 16.64
C GLN A 252 1.15 -2.41 17.54
N ASP A 253 0.94 -2.46 18.86
CA ASP A 253 1.98 -2.66 19.85
C ASP A 253 2.17 -4.14 20.25
N ASN A 254 3.09 -4.37 21.18
CA ASN A 254 3.42 -5.70 21.71
C ASN A 254 2.32 -6.36 22.57
N GLN A 255 1.20 -5.68 22.83
CA GLN A 255 0.02 -6.22 23.52
C GLN A 255 -1.18 -6.37 22.58
N GLY A 256 -0.99 -6.16 21.27
CA GLY A 256 -2.07 -6.25 20.29
C GLY A 256 -2.99 -5.03 20.24
N LYS A 257 -2.68 -3.97 20.99
CA LYS A 257 -3.43 -2.70 21.00
C LYS A 257 -2.93 -1.78 19.88
N HIS A 258 -3.77 -0.84 19.47
CA HIS A 258 -3.50 0.05 18.35
C HIS A 258 -3.21 1.47 18.82
N PHE A 259 -2.35 2.15 18.08
CA PHE A 259 -2.02 3.56 18.30
C PHE A 259 -1.87 4.27 16.95
N VAL A 260 -1.98 5.59 16.98
CA VAL A 260 -1.71 6.43 15.80
C VAL A 260 -0.37 7.13 15.98
N GLU A 261 0.52 6.95 15.02
CA GLU A 261 1.77 7.68 14.91
C GLU A 261 1.58 8.91 14.03
N ALA A 262 2.00 10.06 14.56
CA ALA A 262 1.96 11.35 13.89
C ALA A 262 3.29 11.70 13.19
N GLY A 263 4.41 11.06 13.57
CA GLY A 263 5.69 11.27 12.91
C GLY A 263 6.87 10.55 13.56
N LEU A 264 7.98 10.47 12.82
CA LEU A 264 9.26 9.91 13.25
C LEU A 264 10.37 10.96 13.16
N PHE A 265 11.17 11.07 14.22
CA PHE A 265 12.20 12.10 14.34
C PHE A 265 13.57 11.51 14.65
N ALA A 266 14.62 12.21 14.22
CA ALA A 266 16.01 11.81 14.49
C ALA A 266 16.41 12.02 15.96
N THR A 267 15.87 13.05 16.60
CA THR A 267 16.19 13.42 17.99
C THR A 267 14.92 13.65 18.79
N ARG A 268 15.04 13.60 20.12
CA ARG A 268 13.92 13.81 21.03
C ARG A 268 13.41 15.25 20.97
N GLU A 269 14.32 16.21 20.83
CA GLU A 269 14.01 17.65 20.79
C GLU A 269 13.14 17.99 19.57
N LEU A 270 13.41 17.35 18.42
CA LEU A 270 12.58 17.49 17.22
C LEU A 270 11.16 16.93 17.43
N ALA A 271 11.05 15.79 18.13
CA ALA A 271 9.76 15.21 18.47
C ALA A 271 8.97 16.10 19.46
N GLU A 272 9.64 16.66 20.46
CA GLU A 272 9.02 17.59 21.44
C GLU A 272 8.57 18.89 20.77
N ALA A 273 9.40 19.47 19.90
CA ALA A 273 9.05 20.64 19.10
C ALA A 273 7.84 20.35 18.18
N PHE A 274 7.76 19.15 17.60
CA PHE A 274 6.63 18.73 16.80
C PHE A 274 5.33 18.60 17.62
N ILE A 275 5.39 18.03 18.83
CA ILE A 275 4.24 17.98 19.75
C ILE A 275 3.77 19.39 20.10
N ALA A 276 4.69 20.31 20.42
CA ALA A 276 4.34 21.70 20.72
C ALA A 276 3.65 22.39 19.52
N LYS A 277 4.17 22.17 18.31
CA LYS A 277 3.58 22.67 17.06
C LYS A 277 2.17 22.13 16.86
N ILE A 278 1.95 20.82 16.98
CA ILE A 278 0.62 20.22 16.83
C ILE A 278 -0.35 20.78 17.88
N ARG A 279 0.06 20.87 19.15
CA ARG A 279 -0.81 21.41 20.20
C ARG A 279 -1.22 22.85 19.94
N SER A 280 -0.33 23.66 19.34
CA SER A 280 -0.65 25.04 18.99
C SER A 280 -1.76 25.19 17.95
N THR A 281 -2.11 24.13 17.20
CA THR A 281 -3.25 24.18 16.27
C THR A 281 -4.60 24.18 16.98
N GLY A 282 -4.65 23.76 18.25
CA GLY A 282 -5.89 23.62 19.02
C GLY A 282 -6.81 22.50 18.54
N GLN A 283 -6.42 21.71 17.54
CA GLN A 283 -7.24 20.65 16.95
C GLN A 283 -7.02 19.29 17.62
N VAL A 284 -5.91 19.11 18.35
CA VAL A 284 -5.55 17.87 19.03
C VAL A 284 -5.76 18.04 20.53
N ASP A 285 -6.77 17.37 21.07
CA ASP A 285 -7.21 17.43 22.47
C ASP A 285 -6.74 16.23 23.32
N PHE A 286 -5.99 15.30 22.72
CA PHE A 286 -5.43 14.14 23.39
C PHE A 286 -3.90 14.22 23.56
N ALA A 287 -3.40 13.46 24.54
CA ALA A 287 -1.97 13.36 24.80
C ALA A 287 -1.22 12.68 23.64
N LEU A 288 -0.07 13.25 23.29
CA LEU A 288 0.93 12.65 22.43
C LEU A 288 2.15 12.30 23.28
N GLN A 289 2.75 11.16 22.98
CA GLN A 289 3.86 10.56 23.69
C GLN A 289 5.02 10.31 22.72
N ILE A 290 6.22 10.22 23.27
CA ILE A 290 7.44 9.95 22.51
C ILE A 290 7.96 8.56 22.86
N GLU A 291 8.04 7.69 21.86
CA GLU A 291 8.64 6.37 21.96
C GLU A 291 9.94 6.34 21.15
N GLN A 292 11.05 5.85 21.73
CA GLN A 292 12.27 5.64 20.96
C GLN A 292 12.38 4.19 20.51
N ARG A 293 12.42 3.95 19.19
CA ARG A 293 12.49 2.60 18.63
C ARG A 293 13.40 2.46 17.41
N GLY A 294 14.00 1.29 17.26
CA GLY A 294 14.68 0.84 16.04
C GLY A 294 13.69 0.27 15.00
N PRO A 295 14.14 -0.04 13.78
CA PRO A 295 13.25 -0.50 12.72
C PRO A 295 12.82 -1.97 12.85
N SER A 296 13.52 -2.76 13.66
CA SER A 296 13.13 -4.13 14.00
C SER A 296 12.40 -4.24 15.34
N ASP A 297 12.34 -3.17 16.12
CA ASP A 297 11.67 -3.17 17.43
C ASP A 297 10.15 -3.30 17.23
N ILE A 298 9.49 -4.06 18.10
CA ILE A 298 8.03 -4.06 18.19
C ILE A 298 7.64 -2.82 19.00
N PRO A 299 6.67 -2.00 18.54
CA PRO A 299 6.23 -0.86 19.33
C PRO A 299 5.74 -1.29 20.71
N VAL A 300 6.13 -0.55 21.74
CA VAL A 300 5.72 -0.90 23.12
C VAL A 300 4.33 -0.38 23.42
N PHE A 301 3.62 -1.10 24.29
CA PHE A 301 2.38 -0.62 24.89
C PHE A 301 2.65 0.63 25.73
N ILE A 302 1.82 1.66 25.55
CA ILE A 302 1.80 2.82 26.43
C ILE A 302 0.36 3.09 26.85
N ALA A 303 0.12 3.15 28.16
CA ALA A 303 -1.21 3.32 28.71
C ALA A 303 -1.83 4.68 28.29
N PRO A 304 -3.18 4.73 28.14
CA PRO A 304 -3.96 5.96 27.98
C PRO A 304 -3.74 7.00 29.08
#